data_AF-A0A1Y2D6C1-F1
#
_entry.id   AF-A0A1Y2D6C1-F1
#
_cell.length_a   1.000
_cell.length_b   1.000
_cell.length_c   1.000
_cell.angle_alpha   90.00
_cell.angle_beta   90.00
_cell.angle_gamma   90.00
#
_symmetry.space_group_name_H-M   'P 1'
#
loop_
_entity.id
_entity.type
_entity.pdbx_description
1 polymer ?
#
loop_
_entity_poly.entity_id
_entity_poly.type
_entity_poly.pdbx_seq_one_letter_code
_entity_poly.pdbx_strand_id
1 'polypeptide(L)'
;MDVLLPFTEALAKTSEIQAAVKAAQEKAEAIPCLEVKFCSATYVAGAQAQELPDPSAWALYEMLSGMFKGIQEFKGRHTPKDEK
;
A
#
# COMPACT_ATOMS: atom_id res chain seq x y z
N MET A 1 4.92 10.14 4.21
CA MET A 1 3.92 9.70 5.20
C MET A 1 2.53 9.45 4.59
N ASP A 2 2.36 9.45 3.26
CA ASP A 2 1.02 9.30 2.66
C ASP A 2 1.04 8.30 1.50
N VAL A 3 0.53 7.10 1.77
CA VAL A 3 0.37 6.01 0.79
C VAL A 3 -1.04 6.05 0.17
N LEU A 4 -2.02 6.65 0.87
CA LEU A 4 -3.39 6.76 0.37
C LEU A 4 -3.50 7.75 -0.78
N LEU A 5 -2.87 8.92 -0.66
CA LEU A 5 -2.92 9.94 -1.70
C LEU A 5 -2.42 9.44 -3.08
N PRO A 6 -1.23 8.82 -3.20
CA PRO A 6 -0.76 8.28 -4.48
C PRO A 6 -1.62 7.11 -4.97
N PHE A 7 -2.18 6.30 -4.07
CA PHE A 7 -3.14 5.25 -4.41
C PHE A 7 -4.41 5.83 -5.04
N THR A 8 -5.04 6.81 -4.40
CA THR A 8 -6.31 7.39 -4.87
C THR A 8 -6.12 8.19 -6.15
N GLU A 9 -5.00 8.90 -6.31
CA GLU A 9 -4.66 9.59 -7.55
C GLU A 9 -4.49 8.61 -8.72
N ALA A 10 -3.75 7.52 -8.51
CA ALA A 10 -3.54 6.50 -9.53
C ALA A 10 -4.86 5.81 -9.88
N LEU A 11 -5.71 5.50 -8.89
CA LEU A 11 -7.02 4.92 -9.11
C LEU A 11 -7.95 5.88 -9.88
N ALA A 12 -7.97 7.16 -9.52
CA ALA A 12 -8.78 8.17 -10.20
C ALA A 12 -8.34 8.39 -11.66
N LYS A 13 -7.04 8.32 -11.93
CA LYS A 13 -6.47 8.52 -13.28
C LYS A 13 -6.66 7.30 -14.19
N THR A 14 -6.44 6.10 -13.66
CA THR A 14 -6.38 4.87 -14.47
C THR A 14 -7.65 4.04 -14.40
N SER A 15 -8.46 4.20 -13.34
CA SER A 15 -9.53 3.26 -12.98
C SER A 15 -9.06 1.80 -12.80
N GLU A 16 -7.75 1.58 -12.69
CA GLU A 16 -7.13 0.27 -12.53
C GLU A 16 -6.59 0.11 -11.12
N ILE A 17 -7.20 -0.81 -10.35
CA ILE A 17 -6.78 -1.10 -8.98
C ILE A 17 -5.34 -1.60 -8.92
N GLN A 18 -4.88 -2.32 -9.95
CA GLN A 18 -3.50 -2.81 -10.01
C GLN A 18 -2.47 -1.67 -10.07
N ALA A 19 -2.72 -0.67 -10.93
CA ALA A 19 -1.87 0.51 -11.04
C ALA A 19 -1.87 1.32 -9.74
N ALA A 20 -3.03 1.42 -9.08
CA ALA A 20 -3.17 2.08 -7.80
C ALA A 20 -2.38 1.39 -6.67
N VAL A 21 -2.45 0.05 -6.58
CA VAL A 21 -1.69 -0.74 -5.61
C VAL A 21 -0.18 -0.62 -5.84
N LYS A 22 0.26 -0.56 -7.11
CA LYS A 22 1.67 -0.34 -7.44
C LYS A 22 2.18 1.03 -6.97
N ALA A 23 1.39 2.08 -7.19
CA ALA A 23 1.73 3.43 -6.72
C ALA A 23 1.80 3.50 -5.18
N ALA A 24 0.96 2.73 -4.47
CA ALA A 24 1.03 2.58 -3.03
C ALA A 24 2.33 1.89 -2.57
N GLN A 25 2.75 0.83 -3.27
CA GLN A 25 3.98 0.09 -2.98
C GLN A 25 5.22 0.97 -3.09
N GLU A 26 5.38 1.66 -4.22
CA GLU A 26 6.53 2.53 -4.49
C GLU A 26 6.69 3.62 -3.43
N LYS A 27 5.57 4.07 -2.85
CA LYS A 27 5.56 5.08 -1.80
C LYS A 27 5.83 4.49 -0.42
N ALA A 28 5.35 3.29 -0.11
CA ALA A 28 5.70 2.60 1.13
C ALA A 28 7.19 2.24 1.22
N GLU A 29 7.81 1.89 0.08
CA GLU A 29 9.26 1.58 0.00
C GLU A 29 10.14 2.83 0.06
N ALA A 30 9.68 3.96 -0.49
CA ALA A 30 10.47 5.18 -0.59
C ALA A 30 10.50 6.04 0.69
N ILE A 31 9.70 5.71 1.72
CA ILE A 31 9.61 6.50 2.95
C ILE A 31 10.42 5.80 4.04
N PRO A 32 11.69 6.21 4.28
CA PRO A 32 12.35 5.87 5.54
C PRO A 32 11.55 6.47 6.70
N CYS A 33 11.69 5.90 7.90
CA CYS A 33 11.20 6.46 9.18
C CYS A 33 11.80 7.86 9.45
N LEU A 34 11.44 8.86 8.64
CA LEU A 34 11.89 10.24 8.73
C LEU A 34 10.97 10.96 9.71
N GLU A 35 11.58 11.55 10.75
CA GLU A 35 10.99 12.42 11.78
C GLU A 35 9.47 12.61 11.68
N VAL A 36 8.75 11.62 12.18
CA VAL A 36 7.32 11.58 12.06
C VAL A 36 6.73 12.56 13.06
N LYS A 37 6.34 13.76 12.63
CA LYS A 37 5.69 14.78 13.50
C LYS A 37 4.40 14.29 14.20
N PHE A 38 3.84 13.14 13.78
CA PHE A 38 2.51 12.68 14.18
C PHE A 38 2.39 11.19 14.56
N CYS A 39 3.47 10.42 14.72
CA CYS A 39 3.36 9.01 15.14
C CYS A 39 3.62 8.81 16.63
N SER A 40 2.90 7.87 17.25
CA SER A 40 3.18 7.32 18.59
C SER A 40 4.58 6.69 18.69
N ALA A 41 5.22 6.38 17.55
CA ALA A 41 6.61 5.94 17.44
C ALA A 41 7.63 7.02 17.85
N THR A 42 7.22 8.30 17.92
CA THR A 42 8.08 9.37 18.47
C THR A 42 8.48 9.14 19.91
N TYR A 43 7.70 8.38 20.69
CA TYR A 43 8.05 8.06 22.08
C TYR A 43 9.29 7.15 22.20
N VAL A 44 9.61 6.36 21.17
CA VAL A 44 10.74 5.41 21.16
C VAL A 44 11.95 5.97 20.39
N ALA A 45 11.83 7.14 19.76
CA ALA A 45 12.83 7.76 18.89
C ALA A 45 14.15 8.18 19.59
N GLY A 46 14.30 7.92 20.89
CA GLY A 46 15.58 8.04 21.60
C GLY A 46 16.55 6.87 21.32
N ALA A 47 16.09 5.77 20.75
CA ALA A 47 16.92 4.59 20.45
C ALA A 47 17.04 4.39 18.94
N GLN A 48 18.17 4.83 18.38
CA GLN A 48 18.71 4.45 17.06
C GLN A 48 17.67 4.41 15.94
N ALA A 49 17.46 5.56 15.28
CA ALA A 49 16.74 5.64 14.03
C ALA A 49 17.48 4.85 12.94
N GLN A 50 17.27 3.53 12.92
CA GLN A 50 17.63 2.70 11.79
C GLN A 50 16.70 3.06 10.64
N GLU A 51 17.25 3.16 9.42
CA GLU A 51 16.54 3.46 8.17
C GLU A 51 15.60 2.32 7.78
N LEU A 52 14.62 2.03 8.65
CA LEU A 52 13.54 1.12 8.39
C LEU A 52 12.43 1.91 7.69
N PRO A 53 11.75 1.29 6.71
CA PRO A 53 10.61 1.91 6.06
C PRO A 53 9.46 2.08 7.07
N ASP A 54 8.61 3.10 6.84
CA ASP A 54 7.51 3.42 7.77
C ASP A 54 6.53 2.25 7.92
N PRO A 55 6.36 1.69 9.14
CA PRO A 55 5.50 0.54 9.37
C PRO A 55 4.03 0.82 9.07
N SER A 56 3.57 2.08 9.23
CA SER A 56 2.19 2.46 8.95
C SER A 56 1.91 2.52 7.45
N ALA A 57 2.87 3.00 6.67
CA ALA A 57 2.83 3.00 5.22
C ALA A 57 2.79 1.57 4.66
N TRP A 58 3.61 0.67 5.22
CA TRP A 58 3.63 -0.75 4.86
C TRP A 58 2.34 -1.48 5.21
N ALA A 59 1.81 -1.27 6.41
CA ALA A 59 0.56 -1.90 6.83
C ALA A 59 -0.59 -1.55 5.88
N LEU A 60 -0.65 -0.29 5.45
CA LEU A 60 -1.67 0.17 4.51
C LEU A 60 -1.49 -0.44 3.12
N TYR A 61 -0.25 -0.50 2.62
CA TYR A 61 0.06 -1.20 1.36
C TYR A 61 -0.38 -2.67 1.40
N GLU A 62 -0.04 -3.40 2.47
CA GLU A 62 -0.41 -4.82 2.62
C GLU A 62 -1.93 -5.03 2.62
N MET A 63 -2.69 -4.14 3.28
CA MET A 63 -4.14 -4.17 3.27
C MET A 63 -4.71 -3.99 1.84
N LEU A 64 -4.21 -3.01 1.09
CA LEU A 64 -4.63 -2.74 -0.28
C LEU A 64 -4.25 -3.89 -1.23
N SER A 65 -3.06 -4.45 -1.06
CA SER A 65 -2.56 -5.61 -1.80
C SER A 65 -3.42 -6.85 -1.54
N GLY A 66 -3.75 -7.13 -0.27
CA GLY A 66 -4.63 -8.22 0.13
C GLY A 66 -6.04 -8.08 -0.47
N MET A 67 -6.60 -6.88 -0.43
CA MET A 67 -7.90 -6.59 -1.04
C MET A 67 -7.89 -6.83 -2.56
N PHE A 68 -6.85 -6.35 -3.26
CA PHE A 68 -6.70 -6.59 -4.69
C PHE A 68 -6.62 -8.07 -5.04
N LYS A 69 -5.81 -8.85 -4.29
CA LYS A 69 -5.73 -10.32 -4.46
C LYS A 69 -7.10 -10.97 -4.25
N GLY A 70 -7.84 -10.57 -3.22
CA GLY A 70 -9.19 -11.06 -2.97
C GLY A 70 -10.17 -10.79 -4.12
N ILE A 71 -10.11 -9.58 -4.70
CA ILE A 71 -10.93 -9.20 -5.86
C ILE A 71 -10.59 -10.04 -7.10
N GLN A 72 -9.30 -10.30 -7.35
CA GLN A 72 -8.86 -11.13 -8.48
C GLN A 72 -9.33 -12.58 -8.33
N GLU A 73 -9.18 -13.16 -7.14
CA GLU A 73 -9.65 -14.51 -6.82
C GLU A 73 -11.19 -14.63 -6.93
N PHE A 74 -11.92 -13.57 -6.60
CA PHE A 74 -13.36 -13.54 -6.77
C PHE A 74 -13.76 -13.52 -8.26
N LYS A 75 -13.11 -12.69 -9.08
CA LYS A 75 -13.35 -12.64 -10.54
C LYS A 75 -12.98 -13.95 -11.24
N GLY A 76 -11.90 -14.61 -10.80
CA GLY A 76 -11.46 -15.90 -11.35
C GLY A 76 -12.40 -17.07 -11.02
N ARG A 77 -13.20 -16.98 -9.95
CA ARG A 77 -14.19 -18.00 -9.57
C ARG A 77 -15.53 -17.91 -10.32
N HIS A 78 -15.84 -16.75 -10.89
CA HIS A 78 -17.12 -16.49 -11.57
C HIS A 78 -17.00 -16.32 -13.09
N THR A 79 -15.81 -16.48 -13.66
CA THR A 79 -15.63 -16.59 -15.11
C THR A 79 -15.80 -18.07 -15.51
N PRO A 80 -16.81 -18.43 -16.33
CA PRO A 80 -16.97 -19.79 -16.80
C PRO A 80 -15.70 -20.21 -17.57
N LYS A 81 -15.13 -21.35 -17.18
CA LYS A 81 -13.89 -21.88 -17.77
C LYS A 81 -14.09 -22.64 -19.07
N ASP A 82 -15.30 -22.73 -19.59
CA ASP A 82 -15.65 -23.64 -20.68
C ASP A 82 -16.15 -22.88 -21.92
N GLU A 83 -15.20 -22.42 -22.73
CA GLU A 83 -15.40 -22.27 -24.18
C GLU A 83 -14.12 -22.74 -24.88
N LYS A 84 -14.01 -24.06 -25.03
CA LYS A 84 -13.10 -24.74 -25.95
C LYS A 84 -13.84 -25.89 -26.62
#